data_AF-A0A969FGI0-F1
#
_entry.id   AF-A0A969FGI0-F1
#
_cell.length_a   1.000
_cell.length_b   1.000
_cell.length_c   1.000
_cell.angle_alpha   90.00
_cell.angle_beta   90.00
_cell.angle_gamma   90.00
#
_symmetry.space_group_name_H-M   'P 1'
#
loop_
_entity.id
_entity.type
_entity.pdbx_description
1 polymer ?
#
loop_
_entity_poly.entity_id
_entity_poly.type
_entity_poly.pdbx_seq_one_letter_code
_entity_poly.pdbx_strand_id
1 'polypeptide(L)'
;MVEYTLHLAIGNSETNNSITHTLQLTPDLENNPDRLFDLPFSTKLRTVLQQKSNCAINNAQLDRIITTWREDIREGYRTTRLSLDLLPLEFENIHQLQDTGDRTIPPLLSPNLSDIEPQGGALPPLIFS
;
A
#
# COMPACT_ATOMS: atom_id res chain seq x y z
N MET A 1 -6.17 23.78 28.24
CA MET A 1 -5.92 22.69 27.27
C MET A 1 -6.12 23.26 25.90
N VAL A 2 -5.25 22.89 24.95
CA VAL A 2 -5.27 23.39 23.58
C VAL A 2 -5.49 22.19 22.65
N GLU A 3 -6.34 22.39 21.64
CA GLU A 3 -6.65 21.36 20.65
C GLU A 3 -5.64 21.38 19.50
N TYR A 4 -5.10 20.21 19.19
CA TYR A 4 -4.21 19.95 18.06
C TYR A 4 -4.88 18.97 17.10
N THR A 5 -4.87 19.30 15.82
CA THR A 5 -5.60 18.56 14.78
C THR A 5 -4.65 18.01 13.73
N LEU A 6 -4.73 16.71 13.50
CA LEU A 6 -4.05 16.00 12.41
C LEU A 6 -5.05 15.74 11.29
N HIS A 7 -4.77 16.25 10.09
CA HIS A 7 -5.45 15.89 8.86
C HIS A 7 -4.56 14.97 8.03
N LEU A 8 -5.08 13.79 7.71
CA LEU A 8 -4.39 12.81 6.89
C LEU A 8 -5.17 12.57 5.59
N ALA A 9 -4.59 12.97 4.46
CA ALA A 9 -5.09 12.65 3.13
C ALA A 9 -4.54 11.29 2.68
N ILE A 10 -5.43 10.41 2.21
CA ILE A 10 -5.09 9.07 1.75
C ILE A 10 -5.07 9.07 0.21
N GLY A 11 -3.87 8.92 -0.36
CA GLY A 11 -3.62 9.01 -1.79
C GLY A 11 -3.62 10.44 -2.33
N ASN A 12 -3.55 10.57 -3.66
CA ASN A 12 -3.50 11.84 -4.40
C ASN A 12 -4.86 12.58 -4.49
N SER A 13 -5.86 12.25 -3.67
CA SER A 13 -7.16 12.91 -3.70
C SER A 13 -7.38 13.74 -2.43
N GLU A 14 -7.34 15.06 -2.57
CA GLU A 14 -7.51 16.01 -1.46
C GLU A 14 -8.94 16.03 -0.89
N THR A 15 -9.93 15.44 -1.55
CA THR A 15 -11.34 15.72 -1.26
C THR A 15 -12.18 14.53 -0.79
N ASN A 16 -11.82 13.27 -1.08
CA ASN A 16 -12.70 12.13 -0.76
C ASN A 16 -12.19 11.19 0.32
N ASN A 17 -10.88 11.10 0.57
CA ASN A 17 -10.32 10.16 1.55
C ASN A 17 -9.42 10.87 2.58
N SER A 18 -9.88 11.98 3.16
CA SER A 18 -9.18 12.65 4.26
C SER A 18 -9.78 12.26 5.62
N ILE A 19 -8.94 11.80 6.54
CA ILE A 19 -9.35 11.56 7.94
C ILE A 19 -8.79 12.63 8.85
N THR A 20 -9.53 12.94 9.92
CA THR A 20 -9.12 13.91 10.93
C THR A 20 -9.05 13.26 12.31
N HIS A 21 -7.99 13.58 13.06
CA HIS A 21 -7.80 13.14 14.44
C HIS A 21 -7.40 14.35 15.30
N THR A 22 -8.08 14.51 16.44
CA THR A 22 -7.85 15.62 17.36
C THR A 22 -7.27 15.10 18.68
N LEU A 23 -6.43 15.94 19.28
CA LEU A 23 -5.78 15.67 20.55
C LEU A 23 -5.81 16.94 21.40
N GLN A 24 -6.17 16.77 22.67
CA GLN A 24 -6.15 17.86 23.65
C GLN A 24 -4.86 17.78 24.45
N LEU A 25 -4.00 18.79 24.34
CA LEU A 25 -2.72 18.85 25.04
C LEU A 25 -2.80 19.75 26.26
N THR A 26 -2.11 19.32 27.33
CA THR A 26 -1.78 20.17 28.47
C THR A 26 -0.51 20.99 28.15
N PRO A 27 -0.31 22.14 28.80
CA PRO A 27 0.89 22.96 28.58
C PRO A 27 2.20 22.20 28.76
N ASP A 28 2.24 21.22 29.69
CA ASP A 28 3.43 20.41 29.92
C ASP A 28 3.80 19.52 28.73
N LEU A 29 2.79 18.94 28.06
CA LEU A 29 2.96 18.08 26.88
C LEU A 29 3.21 18.89 25.62
N GLU A 30 2.63 20.09 25.52
CA GLU A 30 2.90 21.05 24.44
C GLU A 30 4.37 21.48 24.45
N ASN A 31 4.93 21.78 25.63
CA ASN A 31 6.34 22.11 25.78
C ASN A 31 7.29 20.91 25.63
N ASN A 32 6.79 19.68 25.74
CA ASN A 32 7.59 18.45 25.69
C ASN A 32 6.86 17.35 24.89
N PRO A 33 6.69 17.52 23.57
CA PRO A 33 5.90 16.60 22.75
C PRO A 33 6.52 15.20 22.67
N ASP A 34 7.81 15.06 22.96
CA ASP A 34 8.48 13.75 23.04
C ASP A 34 7.88 12.83 24.11
N ARG A 35 7.27 13.37 25.18
CA ARG A 35 6.61 12.58 26.25
C ARG A 35 5.24 12.03 25.85
N LEU A 36 4.68 12.50 24.74
CA LEU A 36 3.36 12.10 24.27
C LEU A 36 3.43 10.81 23.44
N PHE A 37 4.45 10.69 22.58
CA PHE A 37 4.55 9.66 21.56
C PHE A 37 5.24 8.38 22.06
N ASP A 38 4.84 7.89 23.22
CA ASP A 38 5.30 6.60 23.76
C ASP A 38 4.73 5.43 22.96
N LEU A 39 5.32 4.23 23.12
CA LEU A 39 4.88 3.01 22.43
C LEU A 39 3.38 2.70 22.60
N PRO A 40 2.77 2.83 23.80
CA PRO A 40 1.34 2.58 23.97
C PRO A 40 0.47 3.59 23.21
N PHE A 41 0.87 4.87 23.21
CA PHE A 41 0.15 5.91 22.49
C PHE A 41 0.26 5.69 20.97
N SER A 42 1.46 5.40 20.48
CA SER A 42 1.73 5.14 19.06
C SER A 42 0.92 3.96 18.52
N THR A 43 0.80 2.89 19.32
CA THR A 43 -0.02 1.72 18.97
C THR A 43 -1.50 2.08 18.91
N LYS A 44 -2.00 2.81 19.91
CA LYS A 44 -3.39 3.29 19.94
C LYS A 44 -3.69 4.23 18.76
N LEU A 45 -2.78 5.15 18.46
CA LEU A 45 -2.87 6.07 17.33
C LEU A 45 -2.97 5.29 16.02
N ARG A 46 -2.12 4.28 15.82
CA ARG A 46 -2.20 3.40 14.64
C ARG A 46 -3.59 2.78 14.51
N THR A 47 -4.10 2.12 15.55
CA THR A 47 -5.41 1.47 15.50
C THR A 47 -6.53 2.47 15.16
N VAL A 48 -6.52 3.65 15.79
CA VAL A 48 -7.53 4.70 15.52
C VAL A 48 -7.46 5.18 14.08
N LEU A 49 -6.25 5.42 13.56
CA LEU A 49 -6.08 5.89 12.19
C LEU A 49 -6.46 4.80 11.18
N GLN A 50 -6.11 3.53 11.42
CA GLN A 50 -6.51 2.39 10.58
C GLN A 50 -8.04 2.21 10.58
N GLN A 51 -8.70 2.29 11.73
CA GLN A 51 -10.16 2.20 11.84
C GLN A 51 -10.88 3.33 11.11
N LYS A 52 -10.33 4.55 11.13
CA LYS A 52 -10.92 5.69 10.43
C LYS A 52 -10.68 5.67 8.93
N SER A 53 -9.50 5.19 8.50
CA SER A 53 -9.08 5.17 7.10
C SER A 53 -9.48 3.90 6.36
N ASN A 54 -9.78 2.81 7.07
CA ASN A 54 -9.84 1.45 6.52
C ASN A 54 -8.59 1.08 5.70
N CYS A 55 -7.44 1.67 6.04
CA CYS A 55 -6.17 1.44 5.36
C CYS A 55 -5.13 0.85 6.32
N ALA A 56 -4.21 0.06 5.79
CA ALA A 56 -3.07 -0.45 6.54
C ALA A 56 -2.07 0.68 6.81
N ILE A 57 -1.57 0.76 8.05
CA ILE A 57 -0.53 1.73 8.45
C ILE A 57 0.64 0.93 9.00
N ASN A 58 1.71 0.85 8.21
CA ASN A 58 2.93 0.17 8.60
C ASN A 58 3.78 1.04 9.56
N ASN A 59 4.87 0.47 10.09
CA ASN A 59 5.75 1.17 11.03
C ASN A 59 6.34 2.45 10.42
N ALA A 60 6.83 2.42 9.18
CA ALA A 60 7.44 3.58 8.53
C ALA A 60 6.44 4.73 8.31
N GLN A 61 5.20 4.41 7.95
CA GLN A 61 4.12 5.38 7.80
C GLN A 61 3.73 5.97 9.15
N LEU A 62 3.60 5.14 10.19
CA LEU A 62 3.32 5.62 11.54
C LEU A 62 4.43 6.55 12.05
N ASP A 63 5.69 6.16 11.88
CA ASP A 63 6.85 6.95 12.30
C ASP A 63 6.84 8.31 11.59
N ARG A 64 6.56 8.35 10.29
CA ARG A 64 6.43 9.60 9.54
C ARG A 64 5.31 10.50 10.09
N ILE A 65 4.14 9.92 10.42
CA ILE A 65 3.03 10.67 11.03
C ILE A 65 3.46 11.25 12.38
N ILE A 66 4.04 10.43 13.24
CA ILE A 66 4.47 10.82 14.59
C ILE A 66 5.54 11.90 14.53
N THR A 67 6.59 11.71 13.72
CA THR A 67 7.68 12.67 13.61
C THR A 67 7.19 14.01 13.10
N THR A 68 6.35 14.03 12.05
CA THR A 68 5.82 15.29 11.51
C THR A 68 4.89 15.97 12.51
N TRP A 69 3.96 15.23 13.10
CA TRP A 69 3.00 15.80 14.05
C TRP A 69 3.69 16.32 15.31
N ARG A 70 4.73 15.61 15.78
CA ARG A 70 5.57 16.04 16.90
C ARG A 70 6.32 17.35 16.59
N GLU A 71 6.91 17.45 15.40
CA GLU A 71 7.62 18.66 14.99
C GLU A 71 6.66 19.84 14.88
N ASP A 72 5.49 19.62 14.27
CA ASP A 72 4.47 20.65 14.14
C ASP A 72 3.99 21.15 15.52
N ILE A 73 3.79 20.25 16.48
CA ILE A 73 3.46 20.63 17.87
C ILE A 73 4.60 21.44 18.50
N ARG A 74 5.86 21.05 18.28
CA ARG A 74 7.04 21.75 18.82
C ARG A 74 7.16 23.17 18.28
N GLU A 75 6.83 23.37 17.01
CA GLU A 75 6.79 24.67 16.33
C GLU A 75 5.51 25.47 16.66
N GLY A 76 4.56 24.89 17.41
CA GLY A 76 3.31 25.54 17.83
C GLY A 76 2.20 25.50 16.78
N TYR A 77 2.34 24.70 15.72
CA TYR A 77 1.28 24.47 14.74
C TYR A 77 0.17 23.61 15.33
N ARG A 78 -1.02 24.20 15.45
CA ARG A 78 -2.22 23.49 15.93
C ARG A 78 -2.85 22.57 14.89
N THR A 79 -2.38 22.64 13.65
CA THR A 79 -2.94 21.88 12.54
C THR A 79 -1.81 21.29 11.71
N THR A 80 -1.73 19.97 11.69
CA THR A 80 -0.80 19.19 10.86
C THR A 80 -1.56 18.63 9.67
N ARG A 81 -0.99 18.78 8.47
CA ARG A 81 -1.53 18.20 7.24
C ARG A 81 -0.52 17.26 6.64
N LEU A 82 -0.91 16.00 6.45
CA LEU A 82 -0.08 14.95 5.87
C LEU A 82 -0.83 14.27 4.73
N SER A 83 -0.10 13.89 3.69
CA SER A 83 -0.58 13.01 2.62
C SER A 83 0.26 11.74 2.59
N LEU A 84 -0.41 10.59 2.60
CA LEU A 84 0.21 9.27 2.55
C LEU A 84 -0.51 8.41 1.52
N ASP A 85 0.28 7.68 0.73
CA ASP A 85 -0.22 6.57 -0.07
C ASP A 85 -0.35 5.34 0.85
N LEU A 86 -1.57 5.07 1.29
CA LEU A 86 -1.90 3.89 2.10
C LEU A 86 -2.62 2.85 1.26
N LEU A 87 -2.31 1.58 1.51
CA LEU A 87 -3.03 0.46 0.92
C LEU A 87 -4.28 0.17 1.77
N PRO A 88 -5.39 -0.31 1.17
CA PRO A 88 -6.55 -0.72 1.95
C PRO A 88 -6.19 -1.84 2.92
N LEU A 89 -6.82 -1.88 4.09
CA LEU A 89 -6.48 -2.81 5.17
C LEU A 89 -6.60 -4.29 4.74
N GLU A 90 -7.52 -4.58 3.83
CA GLU A 90 -7.71 -5.91 3.21
C GLU A 90 -6.46 -6.42 2.49
N PHE A 91 -5.58 -5.52 2.03
CA PHE A 91 -4.37 -5.85 1.29
C PHE A 91 -3.20 -6.20 2.21
N GLU A 92 -3.32 -5.98 3.53
CA GLU A 92 -2.23 -6.23 4.48
C GLU A 92 -1.81 -7.70 4.51
N ASN A 93 -2.75 -8.63 4.26
CA ASN A 93 -2.50 -10.08 4.26
C ASN A 93 -2.31 -10.68 2.86
N ILE A 94 -2.29 -9.88 1.78
CA ILE A 94 -2.14 -10.42 0.41
C ILE A 94 -0.80 -11.11 0.20
N HIS A 95 0.25 -10.69 0.90
CA HIS A 95 1.54 -11.40 0.88
C HIS A 95 1.46 -12.83 1.44
N GLN A 96 0.39 -13.18 2.17
CA GLN A 96 0.16 -14.52 2.69
C GLN A 96 -0.67 -15.39 1.74
N LEU A 97 -1.20 -14.83 0.64
CA LEU A 97 -1.85 -15.61 -0.40
C LEU A 97 -0.80 -16.46 -1.11
N GLN A 98 -0.73 -17.74 -0.74
CA GLN A 98 0.06 -18.73 -1.47
C GLN A 98 -0.76 -19.20 -2.67
N ASP A 99 -0.31 -18.84 -3.87
CA ASP A 99 -0.81 -19.44 -5.10
C ASP A 99 -0.27 -20.89 -5.19
N THR A 100 -1.13 -21.84 -4.82
CA THR A 100 -0.87 -23.27 -5.00
C THR A 100 -1.20 -23.75 -6.41
N GLY A 101 -1.26 -22.84 -7.38
CA GLY A 101 -1.60 -23.12 -8.77
C GLY A 101 -0.96 -24.41 -9.25
N ASP A 102 -1.72 -25.18 -10.02
CA ASP A 102 -1.24 -26.44 -10.56
C ASP A 102 -0.08 -26.16 -11.52
N ARG A 103 1.15 -26.30 -11.00
CA ARG A 103 2.40 -26.17 -11.76
C ARG A 103 2.72 -27.43 -12.54
N THR A 104 1.81 -28.40 -12.62
CA THR A 104 2.02 -29.56 -13.46
C THR A 104 2.08 -29.10 -14.92
N ILE A 105 3.20 -29.40 -15.55
CA ILE A 105 3.33 -29.22 -17.00
C ILE A 105 2.37 -30.25 -17.61
N PRO A 106 1.36 -29.83 -18.38
CA PRO A 106 0.47 -30.78 -19.03
C PRO A 106 1.29 -31.69 -19.95
N PRO A 107 0.92 -32.98 -20.06
CA PRO A 107 1.66 -33.91 -20.90
C PRO A 107 1.72 -33.37 -22.34
N LEU A 108 2.94 -33.30 -22.86
CA LEU A 108 3.19 -32.93 -24.25
C LEU A 108 2.63 -34.03 -25.14
N LEU A 109 1.45 -33.79 -25.73
CA LEU A 109 0.90 -34.65 -26.76
C LEU A 109 1.59 -34.32 -28.08
N SER A 110 2.44 -35.22 -28.55
CA SER A 110 2.97 -35.16 -29.91
C SER A 110 1.78 -35.23 -30.90
N PRO A 111 1.65 -34.30 -31.87
CA PRO A 111 0.65 -34.45 -32.91
C PRO A 111 0.87 -35.77 -33.65
N ASN A 112 -0.19 -36.54 -33.88
CA ASN A 112 -0.11 -37.73 -34.72
C ASN A 112 0.05 -37.26 -36.18
N LEU A 113 1.22 -37.50 -36.75
CA LEU A 113 1.54 -37.15 -38.14
C LEU A 113 1.35 -38.33 -39.10
N SER A 114 0.82 -39.47 -38.65
CA SER A 114 0.72 -40.70 -39.46
C SER A 114 -0.15 -40.54 -40.71
N ASP A 115 -1.12 -39.61 -40.67
CA ASP A 115 -1.99 -39.29 -41.81
C ASP A 115 -1.49 -38.10 -42.64
N ILE A 116 -0.28 -37.60 -42.36
CA ILE A 116 0.29 -36.42 -43.02
C ILE A 116 1.43 -36.88 -43.93
N GLU A 117 1.09 -37.13 -45.20
CA GLU A 117 2.09 -37.31 -46.25
C GLU A 117 2.31 -36.00 -47.01
N PRO A 118 3.57 -35.65 -47.37
CA PRO A 118 3.82 -34.58 -48.31
C PRO A 118 3.21 -34.95 -49.66
N GLN A 119 2.09 -34.31 -50.01
CA GLN A 119 1.59 -34.28 -51.37
C GLN A 119 2.68 -33.55 -52.19
N GLY A 120 3.50 -34.32 -52.91
CA GLY A 120 4.73 -33.86 -53.55
C GLY A 120 4.58 -32.50 -54.23
N GLY A 121 5.52 -31.59 -53.95
CA GLY A 121 5.56 -30.29 -54.60
C GLY A 121 5.82 -30.45 -56.10
N ALA A 122 4.99 -29.81 -56.92
CA ALA A 122 5.24 -29.71 -58.35
C ALA A 122 6.51 -28.89 -58.57
N LEU A 123 7.63 -29.57 -58.84
CA LEU A 123 8.83 -28.89 -59.31
C LEU A 123 8.51 -28.29 -60.70
N PRO A 124 8.68 -26.98 -60.90
CA PRO A 124 8.53 -26.40 -62.23
C PRO A 124 9.56 -27.05 -63.18
N PRO A 125 9.20 -27.29 -64.45
CA PRO A 125 10.11 -27.90 -65.41
C PRO A 125 11.38 -27.07 -65.55
N LEU A 126 12.54 -27.72 -65.40
CA LEU A 126 13.84 -27.07 -65.57
C LEU A 126 14.11 -26.89 -67.07
N ILE A 127 14.15 -25.64 -67.51
CA ILE A 127 14.57 -25.27 -68.87
C ILE A 127 16.09 -25.19 -68.87
N PHE A 128 16.74 -26.13 -69.55
CA PHE A 128 18.17 -26.05 -69.84
C PHE A 128 18.34 -25.48 -71.25
N SER A 129 18.76 -24.21 -71.31
CA SER A 129 19.19 -23.52 -72.54
C SER A 129 20.68 -23.67 -72.77
#